data_AF-A0A7L0AAU3-F1
#
_entry.id   AF-A0A7L0AAU3-F1
#
_cell.length_a   1.000
_cell.length_b   1.000
_cell.length_c   1.000
_cell.angle_alpha   90.00
_cell.angle_beta   90.00
_cell.angle_gamma   90.00
#
_symmetry.space_group_name_H-M   'P 1'
#
loop_
_entity.id
_entity.type
_entity.pdbx_description
1 polymer ?
#
loop_
_entity_poly.entity_id
_entity_poly.type
_entity_poly.pdbx_seq_one_letter_code
_entity_poly.pdbx_strand_id
1 'polypeptide(L)'
;SRDSPGEISPSQKRRLRAWNSLDWALYSHLNRSFWRKAEEFGLARLREEVARLRQRREFLAGRCLKGGGPVPAQAIPDGNLRPFQPPGGGKILGFALREGLGEEERELCSRMAMPELQYKDLLERRQFGAKNGSFG
;
A
#
# COMPACT_ATOMS: atom_id res chain seq x y z
N SER A 1 25.79 1.20 2.19
CA SER A 1 25.75 2.65 1.90
C SER A 1 24.36 3.17 2.21
N ARG A 2 24.23 4.18 3.08
CA ARG A 2 22.94 4.82 3.39
C ARG A 2 22.64 5.83 2.28
N ASP A 3 21.75 5.49 1.36
CA ASP A 3 21.15 6.49 0.47
C ASP A 3 20.25 7.40 1.32
N SER A 4 20.80 8.54 1.72
CA SER A 4 19.97 9.64 2.22
C SER A 4 19.38 10.33 1.00
N PRO A 5 18.05 10.50 0.90
CA PRO A 5 17.45 11.22 -0.22
C PRO A 5 18.05 12.61 -0.28
N GLY A 6 18.79 12.91 -1.36
CA GLY A 6 19.35 14.25 -1.57
C GLY A 6 18.23 15.29 -1.62
N GLU A 7 18.43 16.42 -0.98
CA GLU A 7 17.43 17.48 -0.94
C GLU A 7 17.20 18.05 -2.35
N ILE A 8 15.96 17.99 -2.84
CA ILE A 8 15.61 18.45 -4.18
C ILE A 8 15.51 19.97 -4.16
N SER A 9 16.40 20.64 -4.90
CA SER A 9 16.40 22.11 -5.03
C SER A 9 15.12 22.64 -5.71
N PRO A 10 14.76 23.92 -5.50
CA PRO A 10 13.59 24.53 -6.15
C PRO A 10 13.62 24.46 -7.69
N SER A 11 14.80 24.58 -8.31
CA SER A 11 14.96 24.47 -9.76
C SER A 11 14.71 23.05 -10.27
N GLN A 12 15.20 22.04 -9.54
CA GLN A 12 14.91 20.63 -9.84
C GLN A 12 13.42 20.34 -9.68
N LYS A 13 12.75 20.85 -8.63
CA LYS A 13 11.29 20.70 -8.46
C LYS A 13 10.51 21.26 -9.64
N ARG A 14 10.88 22.46 -10.13
CA ARG A 14 10.24 23.06 -11.32
C ARG A 14 10.44 22.19 -12.56
N ARG A 15 11.66 21.70 -12.80
CA ARG A 15 11.95 20.81 -13.92
C ARG A 15 11.15 19.50 -13.84
N LEU A 16 11.07 18.89 -12.67
CA LEU A 16 10.30 17.65 -12.46
C LEU A 16 8.81 17.85 -12.76
N ARG A 17 8.23 18.97 -12.35
CA ARG A 17 6.83 19.33 -12.68
C ARG A 17 6.64 19.59 -14.17
N ALA A 18 7.60 20.25 -14.82
CA ALA A 18 7.53 20.48 -16.26
C ALA A 18 7.63 19.18 -17.06
N TRP A 19 8.49 18.26 -16.63
CA TRP A 19 8.63 16.92 -17.21
C TRP A 19 7.36 16.07 -17.04
N ASN A 20 6.70 16.17 -15.88
CA ASN A 20 5.45 15.45 -15.58
C ASN A 20 4.25 16.42 -15.62
N SER A 21 4.17 17.24 -16.67
CA SER A 21 3.20 18.34 -16.74
C SER A 21 1.74 17.87 -16.66
N LEU A 22 1.43 16.74 -17.30
CA LEU A 22 0.10 16.12 -17.23
C LEU A 22 -0.24 15.67 -15.80
N ASP A 23 0.64 14.90 -15.17
CA ASP A 23 0.43 14.43 -13.80
C ASP A 23 0.36 15.60 -12.81
N TRP A 24 1.14 16.65 -13.04
CA TRP A 24 1.07 17.85 -12.23
C TRP A 24 -0.28 18.56 -12.36
N ALA A 25 -0.84 18.63 -13.57
CA ALA A 25 -2.17 19.17 -13.80
C ALA A 25 -3.25 18.33 -13.11
N LEU A 26 -3.18 17.00 -13.22
CA LEU A 26 -4.09 16.06 -12.57
C LEU A 26 -4.02 16.19 -11.04
N TYR A 27 -2.81 16.15 -10.47
CA TYR A 27 -2.57 16.35 -9.04
C TYR A 27 -3.17 17.67 -8.56
N SER A 28 -2.92 18.76 -9.28
CA SER A 28 -3.41 20.09 -8.91
C SER A 28 -4.94 20.16 -8.90
N HIS A 29 -5.60 19.56 -9.90
CA HIS A 29 -7.05 19.48 -9.95
C HIS A 29 -7.61 18.62 -8.82
N LEU A 30 -7.09 17.41 -8.63
CA LEU A 30 -7.57 16.47 -7.61
C LEU A 30 -7.32 16.97 -6.19
N ASN A 31 -6.19 17.62 -5.92
CA ASN A 31 -5.91 18.21 -4.61
C ASN A 31 -6.92 19.31 -4.26
N ARG A 32 -7.23 20.21 -5.21
CA ARG A 32 -8.28 21.24 -5.00
C ARG A 32 -9.65 20.60 -4.81
N SER A 33 -10.00 19.63 -5.65
CA SER A 33 -11.28 18.90 -5.56
C SER A 33 -11.42 18.13 -4.26
N PHE A 34 -10.34 17.56 -3.74
CA PHE A 34 -10.31 16.89 -2.43
C PHE A 34 -10.61 17.87 -1.31
N TRP A 35 -9.90 19.01 -1.25
CA TRP A 35 -10.10 19.98 -0.16
C TRP A 35 -11.49 20.60 -0.15
N ARG A 36 -12.04 20.91 -1.33
CA ARG A 36 -13.43 21.35 -1.45
C ARG A 36 -14.40 20.32 -0.84
N LYS A 37 -14.24 19.04 -1.20
CA LYS A 37 -15.07 17.95 -0.64
C LYS A 37 -14.83 17.75 0.86
N ALA A 38 -13.60 17.91 1.33
CA ALA A 38 -13.23 17.81 2.75
C ALA A 38 -13.87 18.92 3.58
N GLU A 39 -13.94 20.13 3.04
CA GLU A 39 -14.64 21.27 3.64
C GLU A 39 -16.15 21.03 3.67
N GLU A 40 -16.75 20.59 2.55
CA GLU A 40 -18.17 20.20 2.46
C GLU A 40 -18.54 19.09 3.46
N PHE A 41 -17.66 18.11 3.65
CA PHE A 41 -17.83 17.03 4.63
C PHE A 41 -17.64 17.49 6.09
N GLY A 42 -16.90 18.58 6.29
CA GLY A 42 -16.53 19.13 7.59
C GLY A 42 -15.13 18.68 8.04
N LEU A 43 -14.19 19.63 8.16
CA LEU A 43 -12.80 19.34 8.52
C LEU A 43 -12.63 18.74 9.93
N ALA A 44 -13.48 19.11 10.90
CA ALA A 44 -13.44 18.53 12.24
C ALA A 44 -13.84 17.04 12.20
N ARG A 45 -14.95 16.73 11.53
CA ARG A 45 -15.42 15.36 11.31
C ARG A 45 -14.39 14.53 10.53
N LEU A 46 -13.79 15.09 9.48
CA LEU A 46 -12.74 14.41 8.72
C LEU A 46 -11.57 14.01 9.61
N ARG A 47 -11.13 14.89 10.52
CA ARG A 47 -10.04 14.59 11.46
C ARG A 47 -10.41 13.45 12.42
N GLU A 48 -11.64 13.43 12.91
CA GLU A 48 -12.15 12.35 13.77
C GLU A 48 -12.18 11.00 13.04
N GLU A 49 -12.74 10.95 11.83
CA GLU A 49 -12.79 9.73 11.02
C GLU A 49 -11.37 9.23 10.66
N VAL A 50 -10.44 10.14 10.36
CA VAL A 50 -9.04 9.79 10.13
C VAL A 50 -8.39 9.23 11.40
N ALA A 51 -8.69 9.79 12.58
CA ALA A 51 -8.19 9.27 13.85
C ALA A 51 -8.73 7.86 14.13
N ARG A 52 -10.03 7.64 13.92
CA ARG A 52 -10.67 6.33 14.06
C ARG A 52 -10.09 5.30 13.09
N LEU A 53 -9.86 5.69 11.84
CA LEU A 53 -9.21 4.84 10.85
C LEU A 53 -7.79 4.44 11.26
N ARG A 54 -7.01 5.39 11.79
CA ARG A 54 -5.64 5.13 12.29
C ARG A 54 -5.66 4.15 13.46
N GLN A 55 -6.53 4.34 14.45
CA GLN A 55 -6.70 3.41 15.57
C GLN A 55 -7.07 2.00 15.09
N ARG A 56 -8.00 1.89 14.14
CA ARG A 56 -8.39 0.58 13.59
C ARG A 56 -7.23 -0.08 12.84
N ARG A 57 -6.44 0.69 12.10
CA ARG A 57 -5.24 0.20 11.40
C ARG A 57 -4.20 -0.30 12.39
N GLU A 58 -3.94 0.44 13.47
CA GLU A 58 -3.00 0.05 14.52
C GLU A 58 -3.44 -1.22 15.26
N PHE A 59 -4.72 -1.29 15.63
CA PHE A 59 -5.31 -2.50 16.22
C PHE A 59 -5.13 -3.72 15.31
N LEU A 60 -5.46 -3.59 14.03
CA LEU A 60 -5.28 -4.68 13.06
C LEU A 60 -3.81 -5.02 12.85
N ALA A 61 -2.92 -4.04 12.82
CA ALA A 61 -1.49 -4.26 12.70
C ALA A 61 -0.93 -5.06 13.88
N GLY A 62 -1.31 -4.72 15.13
CA GLY A 62 -0.89 -5.45 16.32
C GLY A 62 -1.48 -6.87 16.40
N ARG A 63 -2.69 -7.06 15.89
CA ARG A 63 -3.33 -8.38 15.83
C ARG A 63 -2.73 -9.27 14.74
N CYS A 64 -2.52 -8.74 13.55
CA CYS A 64 -2.17 -9.53 12.37
C CYS A 64 -0.67 -9.65 12.13
N LEU A 65 0.13 -8.63 12.43
CA LEU A 65 1.48 -8.49 11.89
C LEU A 65 2.56 -8.86 12.91
N LYS A 66 3.58 -9.57 12.44
CA LYS A 66 4.82 -9.78 13.18
C LYS A 66 5.58 -8.46 13.24
N GLY A 67 5.76 -7.92 14.44
CA GLY A 67 6.44 -6.64 14.67
C GLY A 67 5.61 -5.38 14.39
N GLY A 68 4.31 -5.52 14.08
CA GLY A 68 3.35 -4.40 14.02
C GLY A 68 3.51 -3.44 12.82
N GLY A 69 4.40 -3.73 11.87
CA GLY A 69 4.69 -2.82 10.76
C GLY A 69 5.26 -3.52 9.52
N PRO A 70 5.57 -2.74 8.48
CA PRO A 70 6.13 -3.27 7.24
C PRO A 70 7.57 -3.76 7.45
N VAL A 71 7.91 -4.88 6.82
CA VAL A 71 9.21 -5.56 6.88
C VAL A 71 9.76 -5.79 5.47
N PRO A 72 11.08 -5.98 5.30
CA PRO A 72 11.65 -6.35 4.01
C PRO A 72 11.05 -7.66 3.48
N ALA A 73 10.89 -7.78 2.16
CA ALA A 73 10.29 -8.96 1.53
C ALA A 73 10.96 -10.29 1.92
N GLN A 74 12.28 -10.28 2.17
CA GLN A 74 13.03 -11.46 2.60
C GLN A 74 12.67 -11.94 4.01
N ALA A 75 12.14 -11.05 4.85
CA ALA A 75 11.71 -11.36 6.20
C ALA A 75 10.26 -11.88 6.28
N ILE A 76 9.57 -12.01 5.13
CA ILE A 76 8.20 -12.53 5.04
C ILE A 76 8.26 -14.03 4.72
N PRO A 77 7.84 -14.91 5.65
CA PRO A 77 7.92 -16.36 5.42
C PRO A 77 6.98 -16.84 4.32
N ASP A 78 5.76 -16.31 4.29
CA ASP A 78 4.73 -16.70 3.33
C ASP A 78 5.00 -16.07 1.95
N GLY A 79 5.25 -16.91 0.95
CA GLY A 79 5.51 -16.48 -0.43
C GLY A 79 4.34 -15.71 -1.06
N ASN A 80 3.09 -16.00 -0.67
CA ASN A 80 1.92 -15.31 -1.20
C ASN A 80 1.80 -13.87 -0.67
N LEU A 81 2.52 -13.55 0.41
CA LEU A 81 2.55 -12.21 1.00
C LEU A 81 3.82 -11.42 0.65
N ARG A 82 4.72 -12.00 -0.16
CA ARG A 82 5.91 -11.30 -0.61
C ARG A 82 5.57 -10.33 -1.74
N PRO A 83 5.83 -9.02 -1.56
CA PRO A 83 5.63 -8.07 -2.64
C PRO A 83 6.65 -8.29 -3.75
N PHE A 84 6.23 -8.07 -4.99
CA PHE A 84 7.12 -8.05 -6.15
C PHE A 84 8.31 -7.11 -5.91
N GLN A 85 9.50 -7.53 -6.36
CA GLN A 85 10.71 -6.71 -6.28
C GLN A 85 11.16 -6.35 -7.70
N PRO A 86 11.04 -5.07 -8.12
CA PRO A 86 11.47 -4.65 -9.45
C PRO A 86 12.99 -4.79 -9.61
N PRO A 87 13.49 -5.38 -10.71
CA PRO A 87 14.93 -5.47 -10.98
C PRO A 87 15.58 -4.08 -10.99
N GLY A 88 16.67 -3.90 -10.24
CA GLY A 88 17.38 -2.62 -10.14
C GLY A 88 16.58 -1.48 -9.47
N GLY A 89 15.38 -1.77 -8.96
CA GLY A 89 14.53 -0.81 -8.27
C GLY A 89 14.73 -0.77 -6.75
N GLY A 90 13.94 0.08 -6.09
CA GLY A 90 13.91 0.17 -4.63
C GLY A 90 13.35 -1.10 -3.97
N LYS A 91 13.76 -1.36 -2.73
CA LYS A 91 13.23 -2.47 -1.93
C LYS A 91 11.80 -2.18 -1.53
N ILE A 92 10.85 -2.97 -2.03
CA ILE A 92 9.44 -2.87 -1.64
C ILE A 92 9.24 -3.65 -0.35
N LEU A 93 8.75 -2.96 0.68
CA LEU A 93 8.40 -3.59 1.95
C LEU A 93 7.03 -4.27 1.86
N GLY A 94 6.82 -5.29 2.69
CA GLY A 94 5.54 -5.98 2.83
C GLY A 94 5.22 -6.27 4.29
N PHE A 95 4.31 -7.20 4.54
CA PHE A 95 3.81 -7.49 5.88
C PHE A 95 3.95 -8.98 6.20
N ALA A 96 4.69 -9.30 7.26
CA ALA A 96 4.75 -10.65 7.80
C ALA A 96 3.63 -10.86 8.81
N LEU A 97 2.92 -11.98 8.74
CA LEU A 97 1.89 -12.31 9.72
C LEU A 97 2.49 -12.83 11.03
N ARG A 98 1.75 -12.61 12.12
CA ARG A 98 2.05 -13.20 13.43
C ARG A 98 1.88 -14.72 13.38
N GLU A 99 2.70 -15.41 14.17
CA GLU A 99 2.61 -16.86 14.34
C GLU A 99 1.44 -17.21 15.29
N GLY A 100 0.87 -18.41 15.17
CA GLY A 100 -0.19 -18.88 16.06
C GLY A 100 -1.56 -18.22 15.89
N LEU A 101 -1.83 -17.57 14.75
CA LEU A 101 -3.19 -17.09 14.42
C LEU A 101 -4.14 -18.27 14.21
N GLY A 102 -5.36 -18.18 14.75
CA GLY A 102 -6.44 -19.11 14.43
C GLY A 102 -6.81 -19.07 12.94
N GLU A 103 -7.54 -20.06 12.45
CA GLU A 103 -7.84 -20.22 11.02
C GLU A 103 -8.55 -18.99 10.41
N GLU A 104 -9.63 -18.51 11.06
CA GLU A 104 -10.37 -17.33 10.62
C GLU A 104 -9.52 -16.05 10.66
N GLU A 105 -8.73 -15.87 11.74
CA GLU A 105 -7.84 -14.72 11.87
C GLU A 105 -6.74 -14.76 10.79
N ARG A 106 -6.23 -15.95 10.48
CA ARG A 106 -5.22 -16.14 9.45
C ARG A 106 -5.78 -15.79 8.09
N GLU A 107 -7.01 -16.20 7.76
CA GLU A 107 -7.63 -15.82 6.49
C GLU A 107 -7.78 -14.30 6.38
N LEU A 108 -8.38 -13.67 7.39
CA LEU A 108 -8.61 -12.23 7.42
C LEU A 108 -7.29 -11.45 7.31
N CYS A 109 -6.30 -11.79 8.12
CA CYS A 109 -5.00 -11.12 8.14
C CYS A 109 -4.24 -11.34 6.83
N SER A 110 -4.30 -12.53 6.25
CA SER A 110 -3.70 -12.82 4.93
C SER A 110 -4.32 -11.95 3.84
N ARG A 111 -5.65 -11.82 3.80
CA ARG A 111 -6.33 -10.97 2.82
C ARG A 111 -5.98 -9.49 2.96
N MET A 112 -5.80 -9.01 4.20
CA MET A 112 -5.40 -7.62 4.46
C MET A 112 -3.93 -7.33 4.10
N ALA A 113 -3.05 -8.31 4.25
CA ALA A 113 -1.61 -8.18 3.99
C ALA A 113 -1.21 -8.51 2.55
N MET A 114 -2.12 -9.05 1.74
CA MET A 114 -1.84 -9.54 0.39
C MET A 114 -1.40 -8.39 -0.54
N PRO A 115 -0.25 -8.53 -1.23
CA PRO A 115 0.20 -7.52 -2.18
C PRO A 115 -0.66 -7.49 -3.46
N GLU A 116 -0.58 -6.37 -4.18
CA GLU A 116 -1.43 -6.05 -5.33
C GLU A 116 -1.51 -7.17 -6.38
N LEU A 117 -0.38 -7.70 -6.83
CA LEU A 117 -0.35 -8.72 -7.90
C LEU A 117 -1.07 -10.00 -7.47
N GLN A 118 -0.76 -10.50 -6.27
CA GLN A 118 -1.42 -11.69 -5.72
C GLN A 118 -2.91 -11.44 -5.48
N TYR A 119 -3.28 -10.24 -5.04
CA TYR A 119 -4.68 -9.89 -4.84
C TYR A 119 -5.44 -9.77 -6.16
N LYS A 120 -4.81 -9.23 -7.20
CA LYS A 120 -5.34 -9.21 -8.56
C LYS A 120 -5.60 -10.64 -9.06
N ASP A 121 -4.62 -11.54 -8.93
CA ASP A 121 -4.78 -12.94 -9.35
C ASP A 121 -5.94 -13.63 -8.60
N LEU A 122 -6.09 -13.35 -7.29
CA LEU A 122 -7.20 -13.83 -6.49
C LEU A 122 -8.55 -13.33 -7.03
N LEU A 123 -8.66 -12.03 -7.36
CA LEU A 123 -9.88 -11.45 -7.90
C LEU A 123 -10.20 -11.97 -9.30
N GLU A 124 -9.20 -12.09 -10.18
CA GLU A 124 -9.37 -12.63 -11.53
C GLU A 124 -9.92 -14.06 -11.48
N ARG A 125 -9.37 -14.93 -10.62
CA ARG A 125 -9.86 -16.30 -10.45
C ARG A 125 -11.31 -16.35 -9.95
N ARG A 126 -11.71 -15.40 -9.09
CA ARG A 126 -13.10 -15.32 -8.61
C ARG A 126 -14.07 -14.85 -9.69
N GLN A 127 -13.66 -13.91 -10.53
CA GLN A 127 -14.53 -13.34 -11.55
C GLN A 127 -14.65 -14.25 -12.78
N PHE A 128 -13.56 -14.90 -13.18
CA PHE A 128 -13.48 -15.61 -14.46
C PHE A 128 -13.22 -17.13 -14.32
N GLY A 129 -13.13 -17.65 -13.10
CA GLY A 129 -12.73 -19.03 -12.84
C GLY A 129 -11.21 -19.25 -12.92
N ALA A 130 -10.76 -20.45 -12.59
CA ALA A 130 -9.36 -20.80 -12.76
C ALA A 130 -9.01 -20.82 -14.26
N LYS A 131 -8.02 -20.02 -14.67
CA LYS A 131 -7.43 -20.19 -16.01
C LYS A 131 -6.76 -21.57 -16.04
N ASN A 132 -7.40 -22.53 -16.71
CA ASN A 132 -6.75 -23.76 -17.13
C ASN A 132 -5.72 -23.38 -18.20
N GLY A 133 -4.49 -23.09 -17.78
CA GLY A 133 -3.42 -22.71 -18.68
C GLY A 133 -2.08 -22.90 -18.01
N SER A 134 -1.46 -24.06 -18.28
CA SER A 134 -0.05 -24.30 -18.01
C SER A 134 0.78 -23.19 -18.64
N PHE A 135 1.48 -22.41 -17.83
CA PHE A 135 2.69 -21.74 -18.29
C PHE A 135 3.84 -22.67 -17.88
N GLY A 136 4.30 -23.46 -18.85
CA GLY A 136 5.59 -24.13 -18.79
C GLY A 136 6.73 -23.16 -19.01
#